data_AF-A0A7J7UZJ2-F1
#
_entry.id   AF-A0A7J7UZJ2-F1
#
_cell.length_a   1.000
_cell.length_b   1.000
_cell.length_c   1.000
_cell.angle_alpha   90.00
_cell.angle_beta   90.00
_cell.angle_gamma   90.00
#
_symmetry.space_group_name_H-M   'P 1'
#
loop_
_entity.id
_entity.type
_entity.pdbx_description
1 polymer ?
#
loop_
_entity_poly.entity_id
_entity_poly.type
_entity_poly.pdbx_seq_one_letter_code
_entity_poly.pdbx_strand_id
1 'polypeptide(L)'
;MARTLPTGPSTWSTPCWRNLWFGVIFIRHGLYQDGVFKFTVYIPDNYPDGDCPRLVFDIPVFHPLVDPSSGELDVKRAFAKWRRNHNHIWQVLMYARRVFYKIDTASPLHPEAAVLYEKDVHLFKSKVVDSVKLCTARLFEQPKIEDPYAISFSPWNPSIHDEAREKMLTQKKKPEEQHNKSVHVAGLSWVKPGSVQPFSKEEKTGTT
;
A
#
# COMPACT_ATOMS: atom_id res chain seq x y z
N MET A 1 45.01 19.57 -22.63
CA MET A 1 43.81 19.33 -23.45
C MET A 1 42.61 19.92 -22.72
N ALA A 2 42.16 21.11 -23.12
CA ALA A 2 41.03 21.79 -22.51
C ALA A 2 39.72 21.16 -23.03
N ARG A 3 38.85 20.71 -22.13
CA ARG A 3 37.47 20.31 -22.48
C ARG A 3 36.65 21.58 -22.64
N THR A 4 36.20 21.84 -23.86
CA THR A 4 35.17 22.82 -24.18
C THR A 4 33.86 22.44 -23.48
N LEU A 5 33.28 23.39 -22.73
CA LEU A 5 31.91 23.28 -22.22
C LEU A 5 30.93 23.64 -23.35
N PRO A 6 29.83 22.90 -23.55
CA PRO A 6 28.85 23.25 -24.56
C PRO A 6 28.04 24.47 -24.11
N THR A 7 28.13 25.55 -24.89
CA THR A 7 27.24 26.71 -24.84
C THR A 7 25.93 26.36 -25.56
N GLY A 8 24.95 25.89 -24.81
CA GLY A 8 23.57 25.71 -25.26
C GLY A 8 22.62 25.82 -24.07
N PRO A 9 21.35 26.22 -24.25
CA PRO A 9 20.40 26.33 -23.16
C PRO A 9 20.19 24.94 -22.58
N SER A 10 20.80 24.69 -21.42
CA SER A 10 20.62 23.47 -20.65
C SER A 10 19.23 23.52 -20.03
N THR A 11 18.23 23.03 -20.76
CA THR A 11 16.96 22.65 -20.18
C THR A 11 17.24 21.42 -19.33
N TRP A 12 17.52 21.63 -18.05
CA TRP A 12 17.53 20.56 -17.08
C TRP A 12 16.10 20.01 -17.01
N SER A 13 15.82 18.97 -17.80
CA SER A 13 14.62 18.18 -17.62
C SER A 13 14.74 17.56 -16.24
N THR A 14 14.03 18.16 -15.30
CA THR A 14 13.85 17.67 -13.94
C THR A 14 13.56 16.16 -14.02
N PRO A 15 14.31 15.28 -13.32
CA PRO A 15 14.04 13.85 -13.37
C PRO A 15 12.57 13.60 -13.01
N CYS A 16 11.87 12.86 -13.88
CA CYS A 16 10.44 12.55 -13.79
C CYS A 16 10.03 11.87 -12.47
N TRP A 17 11.01 11.37 -11.69
CA TRP A 17 10.84 10.71 -10.41
C TRP A 17 10.30 11.61 -9.27
N ARG A 18 10.45 12.94 -9.35
CA ARG A 18 10.06 13.83 -8.22
C ARG A 18 8.58 13.75 -7.83
N ASN A 19 7.73 13.30 -8.75
CA ASN A 19 6.28 13.26 -8.58
C ASN A 19 5.72 11.83 -8.58
N LEU A 20 6.55 10.82 -8.30
CA LEU A 20 6.12 9.43 -8.14
C LEU A 20 6.14 9.00 -6.68
N TRP A 21 5.04 8.44 -6.19
CA TRP A 21 5.02 7.78 -4.88
C TRP A 21 4.79 6.29 -5.06
N PHE A 22 5.77 5.50 -4.61
CA PHE A 22 5.64 4.05 -4.54
C PHE A 22 4.88 3.66 -3.27
N GLY A 23 3.99 2.68 -3.40
CA GLY A 23 3.20 2.20 -2.28
C GLY A 23 2.90 0.70 -2.37
N VAL A 24 2.47 0.16 -1.24
CA VAL A 24 2.03 -1.22 -1.11
C VAL A 24 0.77 -1.27 -0.24
N ILE A 25 -0.24 -2.02 -0.67
CA ILE A 25 -1.46 -2.28 0.10
C ILE A 25 -1.45 -3.73 0.58
N PHE A 26 -1.62 -3.92 1.88
CA PHE A 26 -1.85 -5.22 2.50
C PHE A 26 -3.34 -5.38 2.82
N ILE A 27 -3.99 -6.36 2.21
CA ILE A 27 -5.39 -6.70 2.48
C ILE A 27 -5.45 -7.86 3.47
N ARG A 28 -6.17 -7.65 4.59
CA ARG A 28 -6.16 -8.60 5.72
C ARG A 28 -7.35 -9.56 5.76
N HIS A 29 -8.45 -9.20 5.11
CA HIS A 29 -9.69 -9.98 5.14
C HIS A 29 -10.54 -9.67 3.91
N GLY A 30 -11.57 -10.48 3.68
CA GLY A 30 -12.48 -10.36 2.54
C GLY A 30 -12.00 -11.14 1.33
N LEU A 31 -12.53 -10.81 0.15
CA LEU A 31 -12.28 -11.58 -1.08
C LEU A 31 -10.82 -11.56 -1.51
N TYR A 32 -10.10 -10.47 -1.21
CA TYR A 32 -8.69 -10.27 -1.53
C TYR A 32 -7.77 -10.51 -0.31
N GLN A 33 -8.22 -11.30 0.68
CA GLN A 33 -7.41 -11.58 1.87
C GLN A 33 -6.00 -12.09 1.49
N ASP A 34 -5.02 -11.71 2.30
CA ASP A 34 -3.59 -11.97 2.12
C ASP A 34 -2.98 -11.36 0.84
N GLY A 35 -3.75 -10.53 0.11
CA GLY A 35 -3.27 -9.77 -1.03
C GLY A 35 -2.24 -8.70 -0.63
N VAL A 36 -1.11 -8.70 -1.33
CA VAL A 36 -0.07 -7.67 -1.26
C VAL A 36 0.06 -7.02 -2.64
N PHE A 37 -0.44 -5.80 -2.76
CA PHE A 37 -0.53 -5.09 -4.05
C PHE A 37 0.41 -3.88 -4.05
N LYS A 38 1.46 -3.95 -4.87
CA LYS A 38 2.32 -2.80 -5.17
C LYS A 38 1.59 -1.84 -6.11
N PHE A 39 1.79 -0.54 -5.92
CA PHE A 39 1.25 0.49 -6.78
C PHE A 39 2.17 1.70 -6.86
N THR A 40 2.00 2.49 -7.91
CA THR A 40 2.66 3.78 -8.11
C THR A 40 1.59 4.86 -8.25
N VAL A 41 1.75 5.95 -7.50
CA VAL A 41 0.96 7.17 -7.66
C VAL A 41 1.73 8.14 -8.53
N TYR A 42 1.10 8.60 -9.60
CA TYR A 42 1.63 9.63 -10.49
C TYR A 42 0.96 10.95 -10.14
N ILE A 43 1.74 11.85 -9.55
CA ILE A 43 1.29 13.18 -9.15
C ILE A 43 1.55 14.13 -10.33
N PRO A 44 0.56 14.94 -10.76
CA PRO A 44 0.78 15.91 -11.83
C PRO A 44 1.79 16.98 -11.42
N ASP A 45 2.58 17.49 -12.38
CA ASP A 45 3.60 18.52 -12.12
C ASP A 45 3.02 19.84 -11.57
N ASN A 46 1.76 20.13 -11.90
CA ASN A 46 1.03 21.30 -11.42
C ASN A 46 0.18 21.00 -10.16
N TYR A 47 0.42 19.89 -9.45
CA TYR A 47 -0.28 19.59 -8.20
C TYR A 47 -0.07 20.73 -7.16
N PRO A 48 -1.12 21.15 -6.43
CA PRO A 48 -2.48 20.60 -6.39
C PRO A 48 -3.48 21.27 -7.34
N ASP A 49 -3.04 22.16 -8.24
CA ASP A 49 -3.87 22.93 -9.16
C ASP A 49 -4.27 22.15 -10.43
N GLY A 50 -3.68 20.97 -10.64
CA GLY A 50 -3.95 20.07 -11.76
C GLY A 50 -5.04 19.03 -11.57
N ASP A 51 -4.96 17.98 -12.38
CA ASP A 51 -5.85 16.82 -12.33
C ASP A 51 -5.64 15.96 -11.07
N CYS A 52 -6.58 15.04 -10.84
CA CYS A 52 -6.43 14.03 -9.79
C CYS A 52 -5.17 13.17 -10.05
N PRO A 53 -4.33 12.91 -9.02
CA PRO A 53 -3.26 11.93 -9.12
C PRO A 53 -3.77 10.58 -9.62
N ARG A 54 -3.01 9.95 -10.52
CA ARG A 54 -3.32 8.60 -11.03
C ARG A 54 -2.71 7.56 -10.10
N LEU A 55 -3.35 6.41 -9.96
CA LEU A 55 -2.83 5.28 -9.22
C LEU A 55 -2.83 4.05 -10.10
N VAL A 56 -1.67 3.43 -10.25
CA VAL A 56 -1.45 2.27 -11.11
C VAL A 56 -0.91 1.13 -10.28
N PHE A 57 -1.60 0.00 -10.26
CA PHE A 57 -1.15 -1.22 -9.62
C PHE A 57 -0.17 -1.99 -10.50
N ASP A 58 0.74 -2.72 -9.86
CA ASP A 58 1.52 -3.74 -10.54
C ASP A 58 0.60 -4.88 -10.97
N ILE A 59 0.54 -5.14 -12.27
CA ILE A 59 -0.23 -6.25 -12.83
C ILE A 59 0.31 -7.62 -12.37
N PRO A 60 -0.56 -8.63 -12.21
CA PRO A 60 -1.99 -8.65 -12.54
C PRO A 60 -2.90 -8.40 -11.31
N VAL A 61 -3.80 -7.42 -11.40
CA VAL A 61 -4.86 -7.19 -10.39
C VAL A 61 -6.23 -7.48 -11.00
N PHE A 62 -6.87 -8.56 -10.54
CA PHE A 62 -8.20 -8.94 -11.01
C PHE A 62 -9.29 -8.22 -10.21
N HIS A 63 -9.70 -7.02 -10.63
CA HIS A 63 -10.68 -6.19 -9.91
C HIS A 63 -11.55 -5.37 -10.89
N PRO A 64 -12.88 -5.21 -10.69
CA PRO A 64 -13.78 -4.50 -11.62
C PRO A 64 -13.36 -3.05 -11.95
N LEU A 65 -12.78 -2.35 -10.97
CA LEU A 65 -12.34 -0.96 -11.09
C LEU A 65 -10.86 -0.78 -11.48
N VAL A 66 -10.14 -1.85 -11.80
CA VAL A 66 -8.73 -1.77 -12.23
C VAL A 66 -8.65 -2.20 -13.67
N ASP A 67 -8.09 -1.35 -14.53
CA ASP A 67 -7.88 -1.71 -15.93
C ASP A 67 -6.90 -2.89 -16.04
N PRO A 68 -7.29 -4.01 -16.69
CA PRO A 68 -6.48 -5.23 -16.70
C PRO A 68 -5.17 -5.10 -17.48
N SER A 69 -5.08 -4.12 -18.40
CA SER A 69 -3.93 -3.95 -19.28
C SER A 69 -2.85 -3.03 -18.70
N SER A 70 -3.28 -1.91 -18.13
CA SER A 70 -2.42 -0.86 -17.59
C SER A 70 -2.24 -0.97 -16.08
N GLY A 71 -3.16 -1.62 -15.35
CA GLY A 71 -3.21 -1.62 -13.90
C GLY A 71 -3.79 -0.33 -13.29
N GLU A 72 -4.28 0.59 -14.11
CA GLU A 72 -4.82 1.87 -13.63
C GLU A 72 -6.14 1.68 -12.86
N LEU A 73 -6.20 2.26 -11.67
CA LEU A 73 -7.41 2.32 -10.86
C LEU A 73 -8.32 3.45 -11.34
N ASP A 74 -9.63 3.20 -11.41
CA ASP A 74 -10.66 4.21 -11.67
C ASP A 74 -10.81 5.20 -10.48
N VAL A 75 -9.83 6.09 -10.33
CA VAL A 75 -9.84 7.16 -9.31
C VAL A 75 -10.83 8.27 -9.67
N LYS A 76 -11.07 8.49 -10.98
CA LYS A 76 -11.96 9.56 -11.46
C LYS A 76 -13.42 9.32 -11.08
N ARG A 77 -13.82 8.07 -10.86
CA ARG A 77 -15.12 7.73 -10.24
C ARG A 77 -15.34 8.43 -8.89
N ALA A 78 -14.33 8.43 -8.03
CA ALA A 78 -14.42 9.05 -6.70
C ALA A 78 -14.06 10.54 -6.73
N PHE A 79 -13.20 10.94 -7.67
CA PHE A 79 -12.62 12.28 -7.76
C PHE A 79 -12.82 12.89 -9.15
N ALA A 80 -14.07 12.97 -9.62
CA ALA A 80 -14.40 13.45 -10.96
C ALA A 80 -13.89 14.88 -11.24
N LYS A 81 -13.82 15.72 -10.19
CA LYS A 81 -13.19 17.05 -10.23
C LYS A 81 -12.27 17.22 -9.02
N TRP A 82 -10.98 17.37 -9.28
CA TRP A 82 -9.99 17.64 -8.24
C TRP A 82 -10.12 19.10 -7.74
N ARG A 83 -10.11 19.29 -6.42
CA ARG A 83 -10.19 20.61 -5.78
C ARG A 83 -9.09 20.74 -4.74
N ARG A 84 -8.10 21.59 -4.97
CA ARG A 84 -6.90 21.77 -4.13
C ARG A 84 -7.16 21.95 -2.62
N ASN A 85 -8.29 22.55 -2.24
CA ASN A 85 -8.63 22.85 -0.83
C ASN A 85 -9.50 21.77 -0.17
N HIS A 86 -9.87 20.72 -0.91
CA HIS A 86 -10.76 19.67 -0.43
C HIS A 86 -10.15 18.29 -0.64
N ASN A 87 -9.48 18.10 -1.77
CA ASN A 87 -8.90 16.83 -2.16
C ASN A 87 -7.42 16.75 -1.85
N HIS A 88 -7.01 15.58 -1.36
CA HIS A 88 -5.65 15.31 -0.94
C HIS A 88 -5.26 13.90 -1.36
N ILE A 89 -3.97 13.67 -1.65
CA ILE A 89 -3.47 12.36 -2.08
C ILE A 89 -3.85 11.24 -1.09
N TRP A 90 -3.88 11.51 0.22
CA TRP A 90 -4.27 10.51 1.21
C TRP A 90 -5.70 9.98 1.01
N GLN A 91 -6.61 10.79 0.45
CA GLN A 91 -7.98 10.34 0.12
C GLN A 91 -7.96 9.35 -1.05
N VAL A 92 -7.07 9.55 -2.03
CA VAL A 92 -6.83 8.60 -3.12
C VAL A 92 -6.31 7.28 -2.56
N LEU A 93 -5.38 7.32 -1.60
CA LEU A 93 -4.87 6.12 -0.92
C LEU A 93 -5.97 5.39 -0.13
N MET A 94 -6.82 6.13 0.58
CA MET A 94 -7.98 5.56 1.28
C MET A 94 -8.98 4.93 0.32
N TYR A 95 -9.24 5.56 -0.83
CA TYR A 95 -10.10 5.02 -1.87
C TYR A 95 -9.50 3.74 -2.47
N ALA A 96 -8.22 3.75 -2.84
CA ALA A 96 -7.52 2.59 -3.37
C ALA A 96 -7.54 1.39 -2.42
N ARG A 97 -7.49 1.62 -1.11
CA ARG A 97 -7.70 0.55 -0.13
C ARG A 97 -9.17 0.11 -0.09
N ARG A 98 -10.11 1.05 -0.11
CA ARG A 98 -11.56 0.80 0.03
C ARG A 98 -12.13 -0.08 -1.07
N VAL A 99 -11.66 0.04 -2.31
CA VAL A 99 -12.23 -0.72 -3.45
C VAL A 99 -12.14 -2.24 -3.24
N PHE A 100 -11.09 -2.72 -2.56
CA PHE A 100 -10.94 -4.14 -2.22
C PHE A 100 -11.92 -4.65 -1.15
N TYR A 101 -12.48 -3.77 -0.32
CA TYR A 101 -13.45 -4.12 0.71
C TYR A 101 -14.90 -3.88 0.28
N LYS A 102 -15.11 -2.92 -0.64
CA LYS A 102 -16.42 -2.61 -1.22
C LYS A 102 -16.29 -2.58 -2.74
N ILE A 103 -16.58 -3.72 -3.35
CA ILE A 103 -16.59 -3.88 -4.80
C ILE A 103 -17.78 -3.13 -5.37
N ASP A 104 -17.53 -2.35 -6.41
CA ASP A 104 -18.52 -1.64 -7.23
C ASP A 104 -18.36 -2.10 -8.68
N THR A 105 -19.46 -2.51 -9.28
CA THR A 105 -19.52 -3.06 -10.65
C THR A 105 -20.19 -2.12 -11.64
N ALA A 106 -20.67 -0.95 -11.23
CA ALA A 106 -21.24 0.03 -12.15
C ALA A 106 -20.14 0.54 -13.10
N SER A 107 -20.37 0.60 -14.42
CA SER A 107 -19.40 1.10 -15.42
C SER A 107 -17.95 0.63 -15.18
N PRO A 108 -17.67 -0.68 -15.18
CA PRO A 108 -16.39 -1.24 -14.74
C PRO A 108 -15.28 -1.01 -15.79
N LEU A 109 -14.03 -0.85 -15.33
CA LEU A 109 -12.85 -0.89 -16.21
C LEU A 109 -12.50 -2.32 -16.62
N HIS A 110 -12.90 -3.31 -15.81
CA HIS A 110 -12.72 -4.72 -16.09
C HIS A 110 -14.08 -5.43 -16.12
N PRO A 111 -14.75 -5.47 -17.29
CA PRO A 111 -16.09 -6.05 -17.43
C PRO A 111 -16.17 -7.54 -17.05
N GLU A 112 -15.14 -8.34 -17.36
CA GLU A 112 -15.10 -9.76 -16.96
C GLU A 112 -15.19 -9.89 -15.44
N ALA A 113 -14.35 -9.15 -14.69
CA ALA A 113 -14.37 -9.18 -13.23
C ALA A 113 -15.72 -8.74 -12.66
N ALA A 114 -16.37 -7.73 -13.24
CA ALA A 114 -17.70 -7.29 -12.82
C ALA A 114 -18.78 -8.35 -13.07
N VAL A 115 -18.82 -8.92 -14.28
CA VAL A 115 -19.78 -9.96 -14.66
C VAL A 115 -19.62 -11.20 -13.78
N LEU A 116 -18.38 -11.63 -13.52
CA LEU A 116 -18.13 -12.76 -12.64
C LEU A 116 -18.55 -12.44 -11.20
N TYR A 117 -18.26 -11.25 -10.69
CA TYR A 117 -18.70 -10.87 -9.34
C TYR A 117 -20.22 -10.95 -9.16
N GLU A 118 -20.98 -10.54 -10.18
CA GLU A 118 -22.46 -10.53 -10.14
C GLU A 118 -23.09 -11.89 -10.44
N LYS A 119 -22.52 -12.67 -11.37
CA LYS A 119 -23.17 -13.87 -11.94
C LYS A 119 -22.50 -15.18 -11.52
N ASP A 120 -21.21 -15.17 -11.20
CA ASP A 120 -20.44 -16.35 -10.79
C ASP A 120 -19.36 -16.00 -9.77
N VAL A 121 -19.80 -15.79 -8.53
CA VAL A 121 -18.91 -15.39 -7.43
C VAL A 121 -17.85 -16.46 -7.12
N HIS A 122 -18.08 -17.73 -7.48
CA HIS A 122 -17.11 -18.80 -7.26
C HIS A 122 -15.93 -18.68 -8.22
N LEU A 123 -16.21 -18.49 -9.52
CA LEU A 123 -15.16 -18.24 -10.50
C LEU A 123 -14.46 -16.91 -10.26
N PHE A 124 -15.19 -15.87 -9.84
CA PHE A 124 -14.60 -14.61 -9.41
C PHE A 124 -13.57 -14.81 -8.29
N LYS A 125 -13.95 -15.55 -7.23
CA LYS A 125 -13.04 -15.88 -6.12
C LYS A 125 -11.80 -16.63 -6.59
N SER A 126 -11.95 -17.59 -7.49
CA SER A 126 -10.81 -18.33 -8.05
C SER A 126 -9.83 -17.38 -8.76
N LYS A 127 -10.34 -16.49 -9.63
CA LYS A 127 -9.53 -15.51 -10.35
C LYS A 127 -8.82 -14.52 -9.41
N VAL A 128 -9.50 -14.08 -8.35
CA VAL A 128 -8.90 -13.23 -7.31
C VAL A 128 -7.76 -13.96 -6.60
N VAL A 129 -7.94 -15.24 -6.23
CA VAL A 129 -6.88 -16.04 -5.60
C VAL A 129 -5.67 -16.18 -6.51
N ASP A 130 -5.87 -16.42 -7.80
CA ASP A 130 -4.77 -16.51 -8.77
C ASP A 130 -4.04 -15.17 -8.92
N SER A 131 -4.77 -14.06 -8.96
CA SER A 131 -4.20 -12.71 -8.95
C SER A 131 -3.37 -12.43 -7.69
N VAL A 132 -3.88 -12.75 -6.50
CA VAL A 132 -3.16 -12.60 -5.22
C VAL A 132 -1.88 -13.41 -5.19
N LYS A 133 -1.92 -14.67 -5.65
CA LYS A 133 -0.73 -15.53 -5.74
C LYS A 133 0.33 -14.93 -6.66
N LEU A 134 -0.08 -14.44 -7.83
CA LEU A 134 0.83 -13.83 -8.79
C LEU A 134 1.44 -12.52 -8.26
N CYS A 135 0.65 -11.64 -7.66
CA CYS A 135 1.17 -10.41 -7.03
C CYS A 135 2.19 -10.72 -5.93
N THR A 136 1.90 -11.73 -5.10
CA THR A 136 2.81 -12.16 -4.02
C THR A 136 4.10 -12.76 -4.56
N ALA A 137 4.03 -13.57 -5.62
CA ALA A 137 5.22 -14.13 -6.25
C ALA A 137 6.14 -13.04 -6.83
N ARG A 138 5.55 -11.95 -7.35
CA ARG A 138 6.27 -10.79 -7.91
C ARG A 138 6.73 -9.78 -6.85
N LEU A 139 6.50 -10.04 -5.57
CA LEU A 139 6.83 -9.11 -4.49
C LEU A 139 8.34 -8.84 -4.42
N PHE A 140 9.13 -9.90 -4.62
CA PHE A 140 10.59 -9.89 -4.55
C PHE A 140 11.27 -9.58 -5.89
N GLU A 141 10.50 -9.38 -6.97
CA GLU A 141 11.05 -8.91 -8.23
C GLU A 141 11.60 -7.49 -8.05
N GLN A 142 12.74 -7.21 -8.69
CA GLN A 142 13.31 -5.88 -8.67
C GLN A 142 12.35 -4.89 -9.35
N PRO A 143 12.30 -3.63 -8.87
CA PRO A 143 11.51 -2.60 -9.51
C PRO A 143 11.84 -2.49 -11.00
N LYS A 144 10.80 -2.41 -11.84
CA LYS A 144 10.97 -2.19 -13.30
C LYS A 144 11.55 -0.81 -13.62
N ILE A 145 11.41 0.10 -12.66
CA ILE A 145 11.83 1.48 -12.74
C ILE A 145 13.17 1.59 -12.02
N GLU A 146 14.19 2.11 -12.70
CA GLU A 146 15.51 2.43 -12.12
C GLU A 146 15.42 3.70 -11.25
N ASP A 147 14.63 3.63 -10.18
CA ASP A 147 14.50 4.67 -9.17
C ASP A 147 15.08 4.17 -7.84
N PRO A 148 16.08 4.85 -7.25
CA PRO A 148 16.66 4.49 -5.97
C PRO A 148 15.66 4.41 -4.81
N TYR A 149 14.52 5.08 -4.93
CA TYR A 149 13.46 5.13 -3.92
C TYR A 149 12.31 4.15 -4.19
N ALA A 150 12.41 3.33 -5.25
CA ALA A 150 11.44 2.29 -5.51
C ALA A 150 11.41 1.25 -4.38
N ILE A 151 10.20 0.84 -3.98
CA ILE A 151 10.02 -0.16 -2.93
C ILE A 151 10.49 -1.52 -3.45
N SER A 152 11.46 -2.12 -2.74
CA SER A 152 11.90 -3.50 -2.95
C SER A 152 11.72 -4.30 -1.68
N PHE A 153 11.30 -5.56 -1.84
CA PHE A 153 11.19 -6.51 -0.75
C PHE A 153 12.32 -7.51 -0.84
N SER A 154 12.87 -7.87 0.31
CA SER A 154 13.80 -8.99 0.46
C SER A 154 13.14 -10.12 1.25
N PRO A 155 13.49 -11.39 0.96
CA PRO A 155 13.15 -12.49 1.85
C PRO A 155 13.65 -12.21 3.27
N TRP A 156 12.95 -12.77 4.26
CA TRP A 156 13.34 -12.61 5.65
C TRP A 156 14.78 -13.11 5.87
N ASN A 157 15.63 -12.23 6.40
CA ASN A 157 16.99 -12.56 6.82
C ASN A 157 17.17 -12.16 8.30
N PRO A 158 17.26 -13.14 9.23
CA PRO A 158 17.45 -12.88 10.66
C PRO A 158 18.60 -11.91 10.96
N SER A 159 19.74 -12.06 10.28
CA SER A 159 20.93 -11.23 10.56
C SER A 159 20.77 -9.75 10.22
N ILE A 160 19.84 -9.42 9.32
CA ILE A 160 19.55 -8.04 8.91
C ILE A 160 18.31 -7.52 9.63
N HIS A 161 17.31 -8.36 9.82
CA HIS A 161 15.97 -7.94 10.23
C HIS A 161 15.67 -8.12 11.72
N ASP A 162 16.36 -9.01 12.45
CA ASP A 162 16.03 -9.29 13.87
C ASP A 162 16.21 -8.06 14.75
N GLU A 163 17.29 -7.32 14.60
CA GLU A 163 17.55 -6.12 15.41
C GLU A 163 16.42 -5.08 15.25
N ALA A 164 16.01 -4.82 14.02
CA ALA A 164 14.91 -3.90 13.72
C ALA A 164 13.59 -4.43 14.30
N ARG A 165 13.32 -5.73 14.16
CA ARG A 165 12.13 -6.39 14.71
C ARG A 165 12.09 -6.27 16.24
N GLU A 166 13.18 -6.54 16.93
CA GLU A 166 13.28 -6.43 18.38
C GLU A 166 13.07 -4.99 18.86
N LYS A 167 13.66 -4.01 18.17
CA LYS A 167 13.44 -2.57 18.45
C LYS A 167 11.97 -2.18 18.31
N MET A 168 11.30 -2.61 17.24
CA MET A 168 9.86 -2.34 17.02
C MET A 168 8.97 -2.98 18.11
N LEU A 169 9.36 -4.15 18.63
CA LEU A 169 8.62 -4.82 19.70
C LEU A 169 8.89 -4.20 21.09
N THR A 170 10.07 -3.65 21.32
CA THR A 170 10.50 -3.11 22.63
C THR A 170 10.17 -1.63 22.84
N GLN A 171 10.09 -0.82 21.79
CA GLN A 171 9.77 0.63 21.86
C GLN A 171 8.38 0.94 22.49
N LYS A 172 7.52 -0.06 22.72
CA LYS A 172 6.28 0.10 23.48
C LYS A 172 6.48 0.28 25.00
N LYS A 173 7.68 0.10 25.54
CA LYS A 173 7.98 0.44 26.94
C LYS A 173 8.34 1.93 27.05
N LYS A 174 7.35 2.80 27.25
CA LYS A 174 7.65 4.17 27.73
C LYS A 174 8.34 4.06 29.09
N PRO A 175 9.40 4.85 29.38
CA PRO A 175 9.89 5.02 30.73
C PRO A 175 8.76 5.54 31.62
N GLU A 176 8.58 4.93 32.79
CA GLU A 176 7.70 5.46 33.83
C GLU A 176 8.24 6.82 34.29
N GLU A 177 7.77 7.90 33.67
CA GLU A 177 7.90 9.22 34.27
C GLU A 177 6.93 9.30 35.46
N GLN A 178 7.53 9.32 36.64
CA GLN A 178 6.90 9.66 37.90
C GLN A 178 6.35 11.10 37.84
N HIS A 179 5.09 11.31 37.43
CA HIS A 179 4.25 12.33 38.07
C HIS A 179 2.75 12.23 37.73
N ASN A 180 1.96 12.21 38.80
CA ASN A 180 0.55 12.58 38.95
C ASN A 180 -0.58 11.82 38.26
N LYS A 181 -1.49 11.39 39.16
CA LYS A 181 -2.81 10.80 38.98
C LYS A 181 -3.63 11.50 37.88
N SER A 182 -3.88 10.80 36.78
CA SER A 182 -5.21 10.77 36.16
C SER A 182 -5.36 9.48 35.34
N VAL A 183 -6.58 8.98 35.32
CA VAL A 183 -6.99 7.67 34.82
C VAL A 183 -6.67 7.54 33.32
N HIS A 184 -5.52 6.95 32.98
CA HIS A 184 -5.24 6.49 31.63
C HIS A 184 -5.49 4.99 31.56
N VAL A 185 -6.56 4.62 30.84
CA VAL A 185 -6.82 3.26 30.38
C VAL A 185 -5.63 2.83 29.53
N ALA A 186 -4.71 2.07 30.13
CA ALA A 186 -3.64 1.41 29.41
C ALA A 186 -4.28 0.49 28.36
N GLY A 187 -3.96 0.71 27.08
CA GLY A 187 -4.54 -0.04 25.98
C GLY A 187 -4.37 -1.54 26.18
N LEU A 188 -5.47 -2.29 26.12
CA LEU A 188 -5.50 -3.75 26.24
C LEU A 188 -4.74 -4.36 25.06
N SER A 189 -3.45 -4.65 25.24
CA SER A 189 -2.70 -5.47 24.30
C SER A 189 -3.09 -6.92 24.51
N TRP A 190 -3.76 -7.52 23.53
CA TRP A 190 -4.09 -8.94 23.52
C TRP A 190 -2.91 -9.83 23.13
N VAL A 191 -1.69 -9.29 23.10
CA VAL A 191 -0.46 -10.03 22.74
C VAL A 191 0.58 -9.78 23.83
N LYS A 192 1.14 -10.87 24.37
CA LYS A 192 2.27 -10.81 25.32
C LYS A 192 3.46 -10.10 24.68
N PRO A 193 4.19 -9.25 25.44
CA PRO A 193 5.48 -8.76 25.01
C PRO A 193 6.40 -9.92 24.60
N GLY A 194 6.98 -9.85 23.39
CA GLY A 194 7.84 -10.91 22.84
C GLY A 194 7.12 -12.06 22.14
N SER A 195 5.78 -12.10 22.16
CA SER A 195 4.99 -13.10 21.42
C SER A 195 4.49 -12.57 20.07
N VAL A 196 4.36 -13.47 19.09
CA VAL A 196 3.70 -13.20 17.81
C VAL A 196 2.27 -13.75 17.76
N GLN A 197 1.83 -14.43 18.82
CA GLN A 197 0.52 -15.08 18.87
C GLN A 197 -0.58 -14.13 19.40
N PRO A 198 -1.64 -13.86 18.61
CA PRO A 198 -2.83 -13.15 19.06
C PRO A 198 -3.48 -13.87 20.26
N PHE A 199 -3.94 -13.10 21.26
CA PHE A 199 -4.60 -13.56 22.51
C PHE A 199 -3.72 -14.32 23.49
N SER A 200 -2.40 -14.11 23.47
CA SER A 200 -1.52 -14.69 24.49
C SER A 200 -1.79 -14.06 25.87
N LYS A 201 -2.33 -14.84 26.82
CA LYS A 201 -2.64 -14.41 28.21
C LYS A 201 -1.51 -14.77 29.16
N GLU A 202 -1.12 -13.84 30.05
CA GLU A 202 -0.19 -14.13 31.15
C GLU A 202 -0.76 -15.24 32.04
N GLU A 203 0.04 -16.28 32.27
CA GLU A 203 -0.30 -17.30 33.26
C GLU A 203 -0.10 -16.65 34.62
N LYS A 204 -1.18 -16.55 35.41
CA LYS A 204 -1.07 -16.14 36.80
C LYS A 204 -0.40 -17.28 37.55
N THR A 205 0.91 -17.15 37.81
CA THR A 205 1.58 -17.97 38.82
C THR A 205 1.01 -17.58 40.18
N GLY A 206 0.01 -18.34 40.64
CA GLY A 206 -0.50 -18.24 42.00
C GLY A 206 0.52 -18.84 42.96
N THR A 207 1.23 -17.99 43.69
CA THR A 207 2.01 -18.42 44.86
C THR A 207 1.03 -18.71 45.98
N THR A 208 0.92 -19.99 46.35
CA THR A 208 0.32 -20.47 47.61
C THR A 208 1.09 -19.98 48.82
#